data_AF-A0A971AGW1-F1
#
_entry.id   AF-A0A971AGW1-F1
#
_cell.length_a   1.000
_cell.length_b   1.000
_cell.length_c   1.000
_cell.angle_alpha   90.00
_cell.angle_beta   90.00
_cell.angle_gamma   90.00
#
_symmetry.space_group_name_H-M   'P 1'
#
loop_
_entity.id
_entity.type
_entity.pdbx_description
1 polymer ?
#
loop_
_entity_poly.entity_id
_entity_poly.type
_entity_poly.pdbx_seq_one_letter_code
_entity_poly.pdbx_strand_id
1 'polypeptide(L)'
;MRKGFPAGVVLLLSVAVSAQQAVPPAQQDAMRSPITSETVRRVQEALQQQGYDVGAADGRWNEQTAAALRDFQRAQGLEANGELNSRTLGALGLGGG
;
A
#
# COMPACT_ATOMS: atom_id res chain seq x y z
N MET A 1 -43.88 -8.20 46.43
CA MET A 1 -45.25 -8.25 45.85
C MET A 1 -45.45 -7.04 44.94
N ARG A 2 -45.87 -7.27 43.67
CA ARG A 2 -46.54 -6.33 42.72
C ARG A 2 -45.67 -5.16 42.18
N LYS A 3 -45.16 -5.18 40.93
CA LYS A 3 -45.82 -4.94 39.62
C LYS A 3 -46.69 -3.67 39.56
N GLY A 4 -46.40 -2.78 38.59
CA GLY A 4 -47.38 -1.83 38.02
C GLY A 4 -46.82 -0.59 37.31
N PHE A 5 -46.56 -0.69 35.99
CA PHE A 5 -46.42 0.40 35.01
C PHE A 5 -47.79 1.00 34.64
N PRO A 6 -47.90 2.24 34.11
CA PRO A 6 -48.06 2.48 32.64
C PRO A 6 -47.49 3.85 32.18
N ALA A 7 -47.37 4.26 30.91
CA ALA A 7 -47.51 3.72 29.55
C ALA A 7 -46.80 4.74 28.62
N GLY A 8 -46.27 4.32 27.48
CA GLY A 8 -45.69 5.26 26.51
C GLY A 8 -45.11 4.57 25.27
N VAL A 9 -46.00 4.22 24.35
CA VAL A 9 -45.75 4.07 22.91
C VAL A 9 -44.76 2.97 22.48
N VAL A 10 -45.34 1.84 22.08
CA VAL A 10 -44.72 0.86 21.20
C VAL A 10 -44.87 1.35 19.77
N LEU A 11 -43.76 1.73 19.11
CA LEU A 11 -43.64 1.59 17.66
C LEU A 11 -42.49 0.61 17.41
N LEU A 12 -42.89 -0.60 17.03
CA LEU A 12 -42.03 -1.68 16.57
C LEU A 12 -41.34 -1.24 15.28
N LEU A 13 -40.03 -1.05 15.33
CA LEU A 13 -39.17 -1.30 14.18
C LEU A 13 -38.14 -2.32 14.63
N SER A 14 -38.53 -3.59 14.47
CA SER A 14 -37.61 -4.72 14.41
C SER A 14 -36.63 -4.45 13.27
N VAL A 15 -35.47 -3.88 13.58
CA VAL A 15 -34.32 -4.07 12.71
C VAL A 15 -33.91 -5.51 12.96
N ALA A 16 -34.24 -6.37 12.00
CA ALA A 16 -33.61 -7.67 11.88
C ALA A 16 -32.10 -7.46 11.99
N VAL A 17 -31.47 -8.07 12.99
CA VAL A 17 -30.03 -8.31 12.95
C VAL A 17 -29.80 -9.24 11.76
N SER A 18 -29.67 -8.65 10.58
CA SER A 18 -29.13 -9.32 9.41
C SER A 18 -27.65 -9.48 9.66
N ALA A 19 -27.28 -10.69 10.06
CA ALA A 19 -25.92 -11.18 10.13
C ALA A 19 -25.27 -11.16 8.72
N GLN A 20 -24.83 -9.99 8.27
CA GLN A 20 -23.74 -9.77 7.32
C GLN A 20 -23.59 -8.25 7.16
N GLN A 21 -23.11 -7.58 8.21
CA GLN A 21 -22.60 -6.23 8.01
C GLN A 21 -21.32 -6.37 7.19
N ALA A 22 -21.48 -6.14 5.89
CA ALA A 22 -20.40 -6.10 4.91
C ALA A 22 -19.30 -5.20 5.47
N VAL A 23 -18.11 -5.78 5.64
CA VAL A 23 -16.90 -5.01 5.91
C VAL A 23 -16.82 -3.95 4.81
N PRO A 24 -16.82 -2.64 5.12
CA PRO A 24 -16.71 -1.63 4.09
C PRO A 24 -15.43 -1.87 3.28
N PRO A 25 -15.46 -1.88 1.94
CA PRO A 25 -14.26 -2.15 1.11
C PRO A 25 -13.14 -1.11 1.28
N ALA A 26 -13.39 -0.03 2.04
CA ALA A 26 -12.44 1.05 2.27
C ALA A 26 -11.21 0.68 3.13
N GLN A 27 -11.09 -0.56 3.61
CA GLN A 27 -9.94 -1.00 4.44
C GLN A 27 -9.01 -2.01 3.75
N GLN A 28 -9.24 -2.34 2.47
CA GLN A 28 -8.34 -3.23 1.70
C GLN A 28 -7.42 -2.46 0.72
N ASP A 29 -7.62 -1.16 0.54
CA ASP A 29 -6.83 -0.30 -0.36
C ASP A 29 -5.62 0.39 0.30
N ALA A 30 -5.32 0.06 1.56
CA ALA A 30 -4.13 0.60 2.25
C ALA A 30 -2.80 -0.06 1.82
N MET A 31 -2.84 -1.11 0.99
CA MET A 31 -1.67 -1.95 0.68
C MET A 31 -1.11 -1.77 -0.73
N ARG A 32 -1.61 -0.81 -1.49
CA ARG A 32 -1.05 -0.44 -2.80
C ARG A 32 -0.87 1.06 -2.84
N SER A 33 0.08 1.56 -2.05
CA SER A 33 0.56 2.94 -2.22
C SER A 33 0.82 3.15 -3.70
N PRO A 34 0.09 4.05 -4.38
CA PRO A 34 0.32 4.30 -5.79
C PRO A 34 1.80 4.67 -5.94
N ILE A 35 2.44 4.13 -6.99
CA ILE A 35 3.80 4.54 -7.36
C ILE A 35 3.69 6.00 -7.78
N THR A 36 3.83 6.91 -6.82
CA THR A 36 3.85 8.35 -7.08
C THR A 36 5.21 8.73 -7.65
N SER A 37 5.27 9.87 -8.34
CA SER A 37 6.55 10.44 -8.80
C SER A 37 7.54 10.62 -7.65
N GLU A 38 7.06 10.96 -6.46
CA GLU A 38 7.89 11.04 -5.26
C GLU A 38 8.47 9.68 -4.86
N THR A 39 7.68 8.61 -4.91
CA THR A 39 8.20 7.25 -4.67
C THR A 39 9.23 6.86 -5.71
N VAL A 40 9.00 7.18 -6.98
CA VAL A 40 9.98 6.94 -8.06
C VAL A 40 11.27 7.71 -7.79
N ARG A 41 11.16 8.97 -7.38
CA ARG A 41 12.33 9.81 -7.05
C ARG A 41 13.13 9.19 -5.92
N ARG A 42 12.48 8.75 -4.84
CA ARG A 42 13.17 8.08 -3.72
C ARG A 42 13.85 6.78 -4.15
N VAL A 43 13.24 6.01 -5.05
CA VAL A 43 13.86 4.81 -5.63
C VAL A 43 15.09 5.18 -6.45
N GLN A 44 14.98 6.20 -7.31
CA GLN A 44 16.09 6.69 -8.13
C GLN A 44 17.26 7.16 -7.26
N GLU A 45 16.98 7.93 -6.22
CA GLU A 45 17.98 8.39 -5.23
C GLU A 45 18.62 7.22 -4.48
N ALA A 46 17.84 6.23 -4.04
CA ALA A 46 18.36 5.05 -3.38
C ALA A 46 19.27 4.22 -4.31
N LEU A 47 18.87 4.03 -5.57
CA LEU A 47 19.69 3.35 -6.58
C LEU A 47 21.00 4.09 -6.86
N GLN A 48 20.98 5.42 -6.97
CA GLN A 48 22.20 6.23 -7.10
C GLN A 48 23.12 6.09 -5.90
N GLN A 49 22.58 6.09 -4.68
CA GLN A 49 23.35 5.87 -3.45
C GLN A 49 24.00 4.48 -3.41
N GLN A 50 23.38 3.48 -4.05
CA GLN A 50 23.93 2.14 -4.21
C GLN A 50 24.91 2.03 -5.40
N GLY A 51 25.14 3.11 -6.15
CA GLY A 51 26.09 3.17 -7.27
C GLY A 51 25.50 2.79 -8.64
N TYR A 52 24.17 2.69 -8.76
CA TYR A 52 23.51 2.41 -10.04
C TYR A 52 23.14 3.70 -10.78
N ASP A 53 23.32 3.69 -12.10
CA ASP A 53 22.99 4.84 -12.94
C ASP A 53 21.52 4.81 -13.38
N VAL A 54 20.71 5.64 -12.74
CA VAL A 54 19.28 5.87 -13.09
C VAL A 54 19.08 7.11 -13.97
N GLY A 55 20.14 7.89 -14.20
CA GLY A 55 20.05 9.23 -14.78
C GLY A 55 19.56 10.26 -13.76
N ALA A 56 18.61 11.11 -14.16
CA ALA A 56 18.02 12.10 -13.26
C ALA A 56 17.04 11.44 -12.27
N ALA A 57 17.13 11.79 -10.99
CA ALA A 57 16.10 11.47 -10.00
C ALA A 57 14.94 12.48 -10.10
N ASP A 58 14.27 12.51 -11.24
CA ASP A 58 13.18 13.44 -11.55
C ASP A 58 11.79 12.88 -11.21
N GLY A 59 11.74 11.66 -10.66
CA GLY A 59 10.49 10.98 -10.33
C GLY A 59 9.77 10.41 -11.53
N ARG A 60 10.43 10.30 -12.70
CA ARG A 60 9.88 9.71 -13.91
C ARG A 60 10.48 8.32 -14.13
N TRP A 61 9.61 7.33 -14.29
CA TRP A 61 10.05 5.98 -14.62
C TRP A 61 10.51 5.91 -16.08
N ASN A 62 11.81 5.76 -16.31
CA ASN A 62 12.43 5.65 -17.63
C ASN A 62 13.17 4.31 -17.78
N GLU A 63 13.61 3.99 -19.00
CA GLU A 63 14.33 2.74 -19.28
C GLU A 63 15.63 2.61 -18.49
N GLN A 64 16.31 3.73 -18.22
CA GLN A 64 17.53 3.78 -17.43
C GLN A 64 17.28 3.42 -15.96
N THR A 65 16.23 3.97 -15.35
CA THR A 65 15.77 3.59 -14.00
C THR A 65 15.39 2.11 -13.96
N ALA A 66 14.67 1.61 -14.97
CA ALA A 66 14.32 0.20 -15.05
C ALA A 66 15.56 -0.71 -15.20
N ALA A 67 16.57 -0.29 -15.97
CA ALA A 67 17.83 -1.02 -16.11
C ALA A 67 18.61 -1.06 -14.79
N ALA A 68 18.80 0.09 -14.15
CA ALA A 68 19.42 0.20 -12.83
C ALA A 68 18.70 -0.66 -11.78
N LEU A 69 17.37 -0.67 -11.81
CA LEU A 69 16.59 -1.50 -10.89
C LEU A 69 16.81 -2.99 -11.13
N ARG A 70 16.87 -3.43 -12.40
CA ARG A 70 17.19 -4.83 -12.73
C ARG A 70 18.56 -5.21 -12.20
N ASP A 71 19.56 -4.37 -12.39
CA ASP A 71 20.92 -4.65 -11.92
C ASP A 71 21.00 -4.68 -10.40
N PHE A 72 20.30 -3.77 -9.72
CA PHE A 72 20.12 -3.82 -8.27
C PHE A 72 19.43 -5.12 -7.83
N GLN A 73 18.34 -5.51 -8.48
CA GLN A 73 17.63 -6.75 -8.17
C GLN A 73 18.54 -7.96 -8.34
N ARG A 74 19.35 -8.03 -9.41
CA ARG A 74 20.35 -9.09 -9.61
C ARG A 74 21.36 -9.13 -8.47
N ALA A 75 21.88 -7.96 -8.07
CA ALA A 75 22.86 -7.86 -6.99
C ALA A 75 22.28 -8.27 -5.62
N GLN A 76 20.99 -8.05 -5.41
CA GLN A 76 20.27 -8.47 -4.19
C GLN A 76 19.74 -9.91 -4.25
N GLY A 77 20.00 -10.65 -5.34
CA GLY A 77 19.45 -12.01 -5.52
C GLY A 77 17.93 -12.06 -5.68
N LEU A 78 17.33 -10.95 -6.11
CA LEU A 78 15.90 -10.83 -6.42
C LEU A 78 15.64 -11.12 -7.90
N GLU A 79 14.37 -11.34 -8.24
CA GLU A 79 13.94 -11.44 -9.63
C GLU A 79 14.15 -10.10 -10.33
N ALA A 80 15.04 -10.09 -11.33
CA ALA A 80 15.47 -8.90 -12.06
C ALA A 80 14.50 -8.52 -13.19
N ASN A 81 13.22 -8.37 -12.85
CA ASN A 81 12.17 -8.01 -13.79
C ASN A 81 12.11 -6.49 -14.05
N GLY A 82 12.77 -5.68 -13.22
CA GLY A 82 12.77 -4.23 -13.32
C GLY A 82 11.45 -3.62 -12.88
N GLU A 83 10.64 -4.34 -12.11
CA GLU A 83 9.41 -3.85 -11.53
C GLU A 83 9.62 -3.50 -10.06
N LEU A 84 9.06 -2.36 -9.64
CA LEU A 84 9.07 -2.00 -8.24
C LEU A 84 8.06 -2.85 -7.46
N ASN A 85 8.56 -3.70 -6.57
CA ASN A 85 7.75 -4.50 -5.66
C ASN A 85 8.18 -4.25 -4.20
N SER A 86 7.37 -4.72 -3.24
CA SER A 86 7.64 -4.52 -1.82
C SER A 86 8.98 -5.10 -1.35
N ARG A 87 9.46 -6.20 -1.96
CA ARG A 87 10.77 -6.78 -1.66
C ARG A 87 11.90 -5.84 -2.12
N THR A 88 11.77 -5.30 -3.33
CA THR A 88 12.73 -4.37 -3.92
C THR A 88 12.76 -3.06 -3.12
N LEU A 89 11.60 -2.54 -2.72
CA LEU A 89 11.49 -1.38 -1.82
C LEU A 89 12.16 -1.65 -0.46
N GLY A 90 11.94 -2.83 0.12
CA GLY A 90 12.60 -3.25 1.36
C GLY A 90 14.12 -3.29 1.23
N ALA A 91 14.63 -3.88 0.13
CA ALA A 91 16.06 -3.94 -0.14
C ALA A 91 16.68 -2.54 -0.37
N LEU A 92 15.91 -1.58 -0.91
CA LEU A 92 16.32 -0.18 -1.04
C LEU A 92 16.23 0.61 0.28
N GLY A 93 15.78 0.00 1.38
CA GLY A 93 15.54 0.70 2.65
C GLY A 93 14.32 1.62 2.65
N LEU A 94 13.45 1.46 1.65
CA LEU A 94 12.20 2.23 1.47
C LEU A 94 10.95 1.46 1.91
N GLY A 95 11.09 0.19 2.29
CA GLY A 95 10.03 -0.59 2.93
C GLY A 95 9.76 -0.04 4.33
N GLY A 96 8.54 0.44 4.56
CA GLY A 96 8.15 1.10 5.81
C GLY A 96 8.45 0.27 7.06
N GLY A 97 8.99 0.95 8.08
CA GLY A 97 8.89 0.52 9.47
C GLY A 97 7.53 0.86 10.07
#